data_AF-A0A5B6ZIC3-F1
#
_entry.id   AF-A0A5B6ZIC3-F1
#
_cell.length_a   1.000
_cell.length_b   1.000
_cell.length_c   1.000
_cell.angle_alpha   90.00
_cell.angle_beta   90.00
_cell.angle_gamma   90.00
#
_symmetry.space_group_name_H-M   'P 1'
#
loop_
_entity.id
_entity.type
_entity.pdbx_description
1 polymer ?
#
loop_
_entity_poly.entity_id
_entity_poly.type
_entity_poly.pdbx_seq_one_letter_code
_entity_poly.pdbx_strand_id
1 'polypeptide(L)'
;IRYLQQPTSPTERAQRDYHFFNTYFYKKLKEAVLNKSGKETLFVKFRRWWKGVNIFQKAYVLLPIHENLHWSLVIICIPDKEDESGPIILHLDSLGLHCSKSIFDNIRSGFLREEWNYLNQGEAPPDLPIAERIWKNLPRRIIEEPIAVPQQRNEYDCGLFVLF
;
A
#
# COMPACT_ATOMS: atom_id res chain seq x y z
N ILE A 1 10.62 11.86 13.42
CA ILE A 1 10.54 10.58 12.70
C ILE A 1 11.93 9.92 12.77
N ARG A 2 12.22 9.27 13.90
CA ARG A 2 13.51 8.58 14.15
C ARG A 2 13.50 7.11 13.70
N TYR A 3 12.33 6.59 13.36
CA TYR A 3 12.14 5.19 12.98
C TYR A 3 12.44 4.91 11.49
N LEU A 4 12.70 5.93 10.68
CA LEU A 4 13.03 5.79 9.25
C LEU A 4 14.46 6.18 8.90
N GLN A 5 15.27 6.60 9.88
CA GLN A 5 16.66 6.99 9.66
C GLN A 5 17.59 5.83 10.02
N GLN A 6 17.67 4.83 9.13
CA GLN A 6 18.79 3.90 9.11
C GLN A 6 19.71 4.25 7.93
N PRO A 7 21.04 4.30 8.13
CA PRO A 7 21.99 4.40 7.03
C PRO A 7 21.89 3.12 6.20
N THR A 8 21.24 3.18 5.04
CA THR A 8 21.11 2.06 4.13
C THR A 8 22.40 1.88 3.35
N SER A 9 23.29 1.00 3.82
CA SER A 9 24.03 0.18 2.86
C SER A 9 23.01 -0.77 2.24
N PRO A 10 22.74 -0.76 0.92
CA PRO A 10 21.78 -1.67 0.34
C PRO A 10 22.35 -3.08 0.37
N THR A 11 22.16 -3.79 1.48
CA THR A 11 22.19 -5.25 1.45
C THR A 11 21.03 -5.71 0.58
N GLU A 12 21.23 -6.77 -0.20
CA GLU A 12 20.20 -7.36 -1.08
C GLU A 12 18.87 -7.64 -0.35
N ARG A 13 18.94 -7.82 0.98
CA ARG A 13 17.79 -8.00 1.88
C ARG A 13 16.93 -6.74 1.98
N ALA A 14 17.51 -5.56 2.18
CA ALA A 14 16.75 -4.30 2.25
C ALA A 14 16.03 -3.99 0.93
N GLN A 15 16.60 -4.29 -0.24
CA GLN A 15 15.87 -4.13 -1.51
C GLN A 15 14.70 -5.10 -1.68
N ARG A 16 14.72 -6.24 -0.98
CA ARG A 16 13.61 -7.21 -1.00
C ARG A 16 12.45 -6.77 -0.13
N ASP A 17 12.70 -6.01 0.93
CA ASP A 17 11.67 -5.71 1.95
C ASP A 17 10.78 -4.50 1.60
N TYR A 18 11.21 -3.61 0.70
CA TYR A 18 10.45 -2.42 0.33
C TYR A 18 9.98 -2.46 -1.14
N HIS A 19 8.83 -1.86 -1.40
CA HIS A 19 8.39 -1.53 -2.75
C HIS A 19 7.82 -0.12 -2.80
N PHE A 20 8.30 0.69 -3.73
CA PHE A 20 7.85 2.06 -3.93
C PHE A 20 7.10 2.14 -5.25
N PHE A 21 5.81 2.46 -5.17
CA PHE A 21 5.06 2.85 -6.36
C PHE A 21 5.41 4.28 -6.75
N ASN A 22 5.31 4.56 -8.04
CA ASN A 22 5.33 5.94 -8.49
C ASN A 22 3.98 6.64 -8.19
N THR A 23 3.99 7.95 -8.34
CA THR A 23 2.90 8.87 -7.96
C THR A 23 1.63 8.72 -8.82
N TYR A 24 1.73 8.08 -9.99
CA TYR A 24 0.60 7.85 -10.88
C TYR A 24 -0.21 6.61 -10.52
N PHE A 25 0.37 5.69 -9.72
CA PHE A 25 -0.26 4.42 -9.40
C PHE A 25 -1.64 4.59 -8.76
N TYR A 26 -1.73 5.39 -7.68
CA TYR A 26 -2.96 5.54 -6.92
C TYR A 26 -4.09 6.15 -7.77
N LYS A 27 -3.77 7.15 -8.60
CA LYS A 27 -4.72 7.73 -9.54
C LYS A 27 -5.29 6.67 -10.48
N LYS A 28 -4.44 5.80 -11.03
CA LYS A 28 -4.85 4.69 -11.90
C LYS A 28 -5.64 3.61 -11.18
N LEU A 29 -5.30 3.31 -9.93
CA LEU A 29 -6.09 2.41 -9.07
C LEU A 29 -7.51 2.96 -8.89
N LYS A 30 -7.64 4.23 -8.52
CA LYS A 30 -8.94 4.90 -8.33
C LYS A 30 -9.79 4.89 -9.60
N GLU A 31 -9.19 5.21 -10.76
CA GLU A 31 -9.85 5.09 -12.07
C GLU A 31 -10.34 3.65 -12.32
N ALA A 32 -9.53 2.64 -12.01
CA ALA A 32 -9.91 1.23 -12.18
C ALA A 32 -11.05 0.79 -11.24
N VAL A 33 -11.05 1.24 -9.98
CA VAL A 33 -12.10 0.92 -9.00
C VAL A 33 -13.44 1.54 -9.38
N LEU A 34 -13.44 2.76 -9.92
CA LEU A 34 -14.65 3.46 -10.36
C LEU A 34 -15.28 2.84 -11.61
N ASN A 35 -14.46 2.25 -12.49
CA ASN A 35 -14.92 1.61 -13.72
C ASN A 35 -15.50 0.21 -13.44
N LYS A 36 -16.82 0.13 -13.24
CA LYS A 36 -17.52 -1.12 -12.88
C LYS A 36 -17.71 -2.13 -14.03
N SER A 37 -17.40 -1.76 -15.29
CA SER A 37 -17.59 -2.64 -16.45
C SER A 37 -16.41 -3.63 -16.60
N GLY A 38 -16.69 -4.94 -16.46
CA GLY A 38 -15.69 -5.98 -16.76
C GLY A 38 -14.51 -6.06 -15.78
N LYS A 39 -14.81 -6.03 -14.47
CA LYS A 39 -13.83 -5.97 -13.35
C LYS A 39 -12.61 -6.89 -13.50
N GLU A 40 -12.82 -8.17 -13.84
CA GLU A 40 -11.72 -9.14 -13.96
C GLU A 40 -10.72 -8.75 -15.07
N THR A 41 -11.25 -8.33 -16.24
CA THR A 41 -10.41 -7.91 -17.37
C THR A 41 -9.67 -6.60 -17.09
N LEU A 42 -10.24 -5.71 -16.29
CA LEU A 42 -9.63 -4.45 -15.88
C LEU A 42 -8.53 -4.68 -14.84
N PHE A 43 -8.77 -5.54 -13.85
CA PHE A 43 -7.77 -5.87 -12.84
C PHE A 43 -6.53 -6.51 -13.47
N VAL A 44 -6.68 -7.50 -14.36
CA VAL A 44 -5.53 -8.15 -15.02
C VAL A 44 -4.69 -7.16 -15.84
N LYS A 45 -5.35 -6.17 -16.49
CA LYS A 45 -4.65 -5.09 -17.19
C LYS A 45 -3.93 -4.17 -16.22
N PHE A 46 -4.57 -3.81 -15.11
CA PHE A 46 -4.03 -2.91 -14.10
C PHE A 46 -2.87 -3.55 -13.31
N ARG A 47 -2.95 -4.85 -13.02
CA ARG A 47 -1.90 -5.65 -12.36
C ARG A 47 -0.53 -5.58 -13.04
N ARG A 48 -0.48 -5.18 -14.31
CA ARG A 48 0.78 -4.89 -15.02
C ARG A 48 1.68 -3.90 -14.30
N TRP A 49 1.10 -2.99 -13.49
CA TRP A 49 1.84 -2.01 -12.69
C TRP A 49 2.76 -2.63 -11.63
N TRP A 50 2.47 -3.84 -11.17
CA TRP A 50 3.32 -4.58 -10.22
C TRP A 50 3.61 -6.00 -10.72
N LYS A 51 3.59 -6.22 -12.05
CA LYS A 51 3.94 -7.52 -12.62
C LYS A 51 5.38 -7.88 -12.27
N GLY A 52 5.58 -9.09 -11.75
CA GLY A 52 6.90 -9.56 -11.31
C GLY A 52 7.27 -9.14 -9.89
N VAL A 53 6.40 -8.40 -9.20
CA VAL A 53 6.56 -8.07 -7.79
C VAL A 53 5.43 -8.74 -7.00
N ASN A 54 5.78 -9.65 -6.10
CA ASN A 54 4.83 -10.14 -5.11
C ASN A 54 4.77 -9.12 -3.96
N ILE A 55 3.70 -8.32 -3.94
CA ILE A 55 3.54 -7.27 -2.93
C ILE A 55 3.48 -7.85 -1.53
N PHE A 56 2.94 -9.06 -1.34
CA PHE A 56 2.82 -9.71 -0.03
C PHE A 56 4.13 -10.32 0.47
N GLN A 57 5.20 -10.30 -0.32
CA GLN A 57 6.56 -10.66 0.12
C GLN A 57 7.37 -9.44 0.57
N LYS A 58 6.81 -8.24 0.46
CA LYS A 58 7.42 -7.01 0.98
C LYS A 58 7.07 -6.86 2.44
N ALA A 59 7.94 -6.23 3.23
CA ALA A 59 7.59 -5.72 4.56
C ALA A 59 6.80 -4.41 4.45
N TYR A 60 7.18 -3.55 3.50
CA TYR A 60 6.54 -2.25 3.29
C TYR A 60 6.29 -1.95 1.82
N VAL A 61 5.08 -1.49 1.52
CA VAL A 61 4.71 -0.95 0.21
C VAL A 61 4.32 0.51 0.37
N LEU A 62 5.01 1.40 -0.33
CA LEU A 62 4.82 2.84 -0.24
C LEU A 62 4.12 3.36 -1.49
N LEU A 63 3.07 4.15 -1.26
CA LEU A 63 2.22 4.72 -2.31
C LEU A 63 2.08 6.22 -2.09
N PRO A 64 2.95 7.03 -2.71
CA PRO A 64 2.76 8.48 -2.73
C PRO A 64 1.48 8.82 -3.50
N ILE A 65 0.66 9.69 -2.92
CA ILE A 65 -0.57 10.20 -3.54
C ILE A 65 -0.38 11.68 -3.83
N HIS A 66 -0.53 12.04 -5.10
CA HIS A 66 -0.56 13.43 -5.55
C HIS A 66 -1.86 13.70 -6.31
N GLU A 67 -2.80 14.37 -5.66
CA GLU A 67 -4.07 14.82 -6.24
C GLU A 67 -4.33 16.28 -5.79
N ASN A 68 -4.93 17.09 -6.66
CA ASN A 68 -5.34 18.48 -6.33
C ASN A 68 -4.22 19.35 -5.70
N LEU A 69 -2.99 19.25 -6.21
CA LEU A 69 -1.80 19.97 -5.71
C LEU A 69 -1.42 19.62 -4.26
N HIS A 70 -1.95 18.52 -3.72
CA HIS A 70 -1.68 18.05 -2.37
C HIS A 70 -0.97 16.69 -2.38
N TRP A 71 -0.01 16.54 -1.47
CA TRP A 71 0.75 15.30 -1.27
C TRP A 71 0.37 14.63 0.04
N SER A 72 0.18 13.32 -0.03
CA SER A 72 0.07 12.44 1.14
C SER A 72 0.75 11.11 0.83
N LEU A 73 0.91 10.26 1.84
CA LEU A 73 1.55 8.97 1.71
C LEU A 73 0.67 7.86 2.29
N VAL A 74 0.54 6.76 1.56
CA VAL A 74 0.07 5.50 2.10
C VAL A 74 1.25 4.55 2.28
N ILE A 75 1.29 3.87 3.43
CA ILE A 75 2.23 2.79 3.71
C ILE A 75 1.42 1.54 4.04
N ILE A 76 1.65 0.46 3.31
CA ILE A 76 1.11 -0.86 3.64
C ILE A 76 2.20 -1.64 4.36
N CYS A 77 1.98 -1.93 5.63
CA CYS A 77 2.83 -2.78 6.45
C CYS A 77 2.33 -4.21 6.35
N ILE A 78 3.20 -5.14 5.98
CA ILE A 78 2.89 -6.55 5.86
C ILE A 78 3.55 -7.28 7.03
N PRO A 79 2.78 -8.03 7.83
CA PRO A 79 3.30 -8.75 8.98
C PRO A 79 4.22 -9.89 8.54
N ASP A 80 5.16 -10.22 9.41
CA ASP A 80 5.92 -11.47 9.30
C ASP A 80 5.11 -12.66 9.83
N LYS A 81 5.74 -13.84 9.92
CA LYS A 81 5.05 -15.08 10.29
C LYS A 81 4.76 -15.16 11.78
N GLU A 82 5.48 -14.38 12.58
CA GLU A 82 5.40 -14.37 14.05
C GLU A 82 4.38 -13.34 14.53
N ASP A 83 4.12 -12.31 13.72
CA ASP A 83 3.09 -11.31 13.98
C ASP A 83 1.68 -11.85 13.68
N GLU A 84 0.82 -11.65 14.67
CA GLU A 84 -0.57 -12.07 14.68
C GLU A 84 -1.55 -11.02 14.15
N SER A 85 -1.02 -9.84 13.84
CA SER A 85 -1.72 -8.78 13.15
C SER A 85 -1.94 -9.14 11.68
N GLY A 86 -2.92 -8.48 11.05
CA GLY A 86 -3.04 -8.50 9.60
C GLY A 86 -2.28 -7.32 8.98
N PRO A 87 -2.26 -7.22 7.64
CA PRO A 87 -1.67 -6.05 6.98
C PRO A 87 -2.29 -4.74 7.48
N ILE A 88 -1.45 -3.74 7.68
CA ILE A 88 -1.89 -2.42 8.17
C ILE A 88 -1.71 -1.40 7.05
N ILE A 89 -2.76 -0.64 6.75
CA ILE A 89 -2.73 0.47 5.81
C ILE A 89 -2.67 1.77 6.60
N LEU A 90 -1.52 2.43 6.56
CA LEU A 90 -1.29 3.72 7.20
C LEU A 90 -1.51 4.84 6.19
N HIS A 91 -2.25 5.87 6.56
CA HIS A 91 -2.38 7.10 5.77
C HIS A 91 -1.79 8.30 6.52
N LEU A 92 -0.79 8.93 5.90
CA LEU A 92 -0.05 10.07 6.44
C LEU A 92 -0.38 11.30 5.60
N ASP A 93 -1.04 12.28 6.22
CA ASP A 93 -1.44 13.53 5.58
C ASP A 93 -1.20 14.70 6.55
N SER A 94 -0.30 15.62 6.18
CA SER A 94 0.12 16.77 7.00
C SER A 94 -0.88 17.93 7.00
N LEU A 95 -1.88 17.91 6.10
CA LEU A 95 -2.96 18.90 6.02
C LEU A 95 -4.35 18.27 6.19
N GLY A 96 -4.47 16.95 6.08
CA GLY A 96 -5.74 16.22 6.16
C GLY A 96 -6.69 16.50 4.99
N LEU A 97 -6.17 16.91 3.83
CA LEU A 97 -7.01 17.26 2.67
C LEU A 97 -7.48 16.02 1.89
N HIS A 98 -6.79 14.89 2.00
CA HIS A 98 -7.26 13.64 1.41
C HIS A 98 -8.19 12.87 2.35
N CYS A 99 -9.27 12.33 1.79
CA CYS A 99 -10.22 11.50 2.54
C CYS A 99 -9.65 10.09 2.78
N SER A 100 -9.11 9.86 3.98
CA SER A 100 -8.54 8.57 4.40
C SER A 100 -9.47 7.38 4.13
N LYS A 101 -10.77 7.52 4.42
CA LYS A 101 -11.76 6.45 4.20
C LYS A 101 -11.82 6.02 2.74
N SER A 102 -11.85 6.98 1.81
CA SER A 102 -11.87 6.66 0.38
C SER A 102 -10.56 6.00 -0.07
N ILE A 103 -9.42 6.46 0.46
CA ILE A 103 -8.11 5.88 0.17
C ILE A 103 -8.06 4.42 0.64
N PHE A 104 -8.47 4.17 1.88
CA PHE A 104 -8.48 2.83 2.45
C PHE A 104 -9.39 1.90 1.67
N ASP A 105 -10.61 2.32 1.32
CA ASP A 105 -11.52 1.50 0.52
C ASP A 105 -10.93 1.13 -0.85
N ASN A 106 -10.27 2.09 -1.51
CA ASN A 106 -9.60 1.85 -2.81
C ASN A 106 -8.44 0.86 -2.67
N ILE A 107 -7.57 1.03 -1.66
CA ILE A 107 -6.41 0.16 -1.44
C ILE A 107 -6.84 -1.24 -0.98
N ARG A 108 -7.72 -1.33 0.02
CA ARG A 108 -8.22 -2.60 0.56
C ARG A 108 -8.96 -3.39 -0.50
N SER A 109 -9.96 -2.78 -1.16
CA SER A 109 -10.86 -3.50 -2.04
C SER A 109 -10.35 -3.60 -3.48
N GLY A 110 -9.70 -2.55 -3.99
CA GLY A 110 -9.26 -2.49 -5.39
C GLY A 110 -7.86 -3.01 -5.65
N PHE A 111 -7.04 -3.12 -4.60
CA PHE A 111 -5.64 -3.54 -4.74
C PHE A 111 -5.33 -4.80 -3.94
N LEU A 112 -5.34 -4.75 -2.61
CA LEU A 112 -4.93 -5.88 -1.76
C LEU A 112 -5.86 -7.08 -1.91
N ARG A 113 -7.19 -6.87 -1.88
CA ARG A 113 -8.15 -7.95 -2.02
C ARG A 113 -8.11 -8.60 -3.40
N GLU A 114 -8.00 -7.80 -4.45
CA GLU A 114 -7.95 -8.32 -5.82
C GLU A 114 -6.64 -9.06 -6.08
N GLU A 115 -5.51 -8.58 -5.57
CA GLU A 115 -4.23 -9.32 -5.66
C GLU A 115 -4.31 -10.63 -4.85
N TRP A 116 -4.89 -10.61 -3.66
CA TRP A 116 -5.11 -11.81 -2.85
C TRP A 116 -6.00 -12.82 -3.59
N ASN A 117 -7.12 -12.37 -4.19
CA ASN A 117 -7.99 -13.22 -5.00
C ASN A 117 -7.22 -13.83 -6.17
N TYR A 118 -6.44 -13.02 -6.90
CA TYR A 118 -5.66 -13.46 -8.06
C TYR A 118 -4.61 -14.51 -7.69
N LEU A 119 -3.89 -14.31 -6.58
CA LEU A 119 -2.88 -15.27 -6.11
C LEU A 119 -3.50 -16.58 -5.61
N ASN A 120 -4.72 -16.55 -5.09
CA ASN A 120 -5.44 -17.75 -4.65
C ASN A 120 -6.17 -18.51 -5.77
N GLN A 121 -6.22 -17.96 -7.00
CA GLN A 121 -6.74 -18.69 -8.17
C GLN A 121 -5.73 -19.69 -8.75
N GLY A 122 -4.45 -19.59 -8.37
CA GLY A 122 -3.38 -20.52 -8.77
C GLY A 122 -2.76 -21.25 -7.58
N GLU A 123 -1.53 -21.75 -7.74
CA GLU A 123 -0.73 -22.22 -6.60
C GLU A 123 -0.35 -21.02 -5.73
N ALA A 124 -0.59 -21.15 -4.42
CA ALA A 124 -0.21 -20.12 -3.46
C ALA A 124 1.30 -19.84 -3.59
N PRO A 125 1.73 -18.56 -3.51
CA PRO A 125 3.14 -18.24 -3.61
C PRO A 125 3.95 -19.01 -2.55
N PRO A 126 5.03 -19.70 -2.95
CA PRO A 126 5.91 -20.32 -1.98
C PRO A 126 6.51 -19.23 -1.08
N ASP A 127 6.63 -19.53 0.21
CA ASP A 127 7.27 -18.68 1.22
C ASP A 127 6.66 -17.28 1.39
N LEU A 128 5.34 -17.19 1.57
CA LEU A 128 4.73 -15.95 2.06
C LEU A 128 5.22 -15.63 3.48
N PRO A 129 5.59 -14.36 3.77
CA PRO A 129 5.96 -13.93 5.12
C PRO A 129 4.74 -13.86 6.04
N ILE A 130 3.51 -13.83 5.53
CA ILE A 130 2.30 -13.75 6.34
C ILE A 130 1.91 -15.14 6.86
N ALA A 131 1.52 -15.26 8.13
CA ALA A 131 0.99 -16.50 8.70
C ALA A 131 -0.26 -17.01 7.95
N GLU A 132 -0.35 -18.32 7.71
CA GLU A 132 -1.41 -18.96 6.91
C GLU A 132 -2.83 -18.61 7.40
N ARG A 133 -3.03 -18.55 8.72
CA ARG A 133 -4.32 -18.18 9.33
C ARG A 133 -4.76 -16.76 9.02
N ILE A 134 -3.80 -15.84 8.92
CA ILE A 134 -4.03 -14.45 8.53
C ILE A 134 -4.31 -14.41 7.03
N TRP A 135 -3.50 -15.10 6.22
CA TRP A 135 -3.68 -15.17 4.77
C TRP A 135 -5.08 -15.68 4.37
N LYS A 136 -5.56 -16.77 4.97
CA LYS A 136 -6.90 -17.34 4.69
C LYS A 136 -8.04 -16.35 4.93
N ASN A 137 -7.84 -15.37 5.81
CA ASN A 137 -8.84 -14.37 6.18
C ASN A 137 -8.37 -12.94 5.88
N LEU A 138 -7.40 -12.76 4.97
CA LEU A 138 -6.70 -11.50 4.76
C LEU A 138 -7.64 -10.30 4.61
N PRO A 139 -8.72 -10.34 3.78
CA PRO A 139 -9.59 -9.18 3.60
C PRO A 139 -10.30 -8.70 4.87
N ARG A 140 -10.44 -9.56 5.89
CA ARG A 140 -11.06 -9.24 7.19
C ARG A 140 -10.05 -8.87 8.27
N ARG A 141 -8.76 -9.07 7.99
CA ARG A 141 -7.65 -8.84 8.93
C ARG A 141 -6.91 -7.54 8.63
N ILE A 142 -7.22 -6.86 7.53
CA ILE A 142 -6.61 -5.58 7.18
C ILE A 142 -7.04 -4.52 8.19
N ILE A 143 -6.05 -3.83 8.76
CA ILE A 143 -6.22 -2.72 9.69
C ILE A 143 -6.01 -1.42 8.90
N GLU A 144 -6.81 -0.39 9.18
CA GLU A 144 -6.78 0.90 8.49
C GLU A 144 -6.56 2.02 9.52
N GLU A 145 -5.46 2.75 9.42
CA GLU A 145 -5.10 3.78 10.42
C GLU A 145 -4.67 5.10 9.78
N PRO A 146 -5.44 6.20 9.98
CA PRO A 146 -4.93 7.54 9.70
C PRO A 146 -3.95 7.93 10.81
N ILE A 147 -2.74 8.31 10.44
CA ILE A 147 -1.68 8.61 11.40
C ILE A 147 -1.60 10.11 11.66
N ALA A 148 -1.62 10.47 12.93
CA ALA A 148 -1.34 11.84 13.37
C ALA A 148 0.16 12.14 13.14
N VAL A 149 0.46 12.80 12.03
CA VAL A 149 1.80 13.27 11.69
C VAL A 149 1.99 14.73 12.11
N PRO A 150 3.24 15.24 12.21
CA PRO A 150 3.47 16.67 12.33
C PRO A 150 2.69 17.43 11.27
N GLN A 151 1.91 18.42 11.69
CA GLN A 151 1.05 19.19 10.80
C GLN A 151 1.81 20.40 10.25
N GLN A 152 1.60 20.70 8.98
CA GLN A 152 2.18 21.88 8.36
C GLN A 152 1.24 23.09 8.48
N ARG A 153 1.80 24.29 8.31
CA ARG A 153 1.04 25.56 8.39
C ARG A 153 0.89 26.28 7.04
N ASN A 154 1.54 25.76 5.99
CA ASN A 154 1.46 26.29 4.64
C ASN A 154 0.94 25.22 3.68
N GLU A 155 0.68 25.61 2.43
CA GLU A 155 0.06 24.73 1.43
C GLU A 155 1.08 24.11 0.43
N TYR A 156 2.37 24.43 0.54
CA TYR A 156 3.38 24.05 -0.46
C TYR A 156 4.43 23.05 0.04
N ASP A 157 4.50 22.80 1.37
CA ASP A 157 5.47 21.87 1.95
C ASP A 157 4.96 20.43 2.06
N CYS A 158 3.74 20.11 1.60
CA CYS A 158 3.16 18.77 1.76
C CYS A 158 4.03 17.68 1.13
N GLY A 159 4.71 17.99 0.02
CA GLY A 159 5.69 17.09 -0.59
C GLY A 159 6.92 16.85 0.30
N LEU A 160 7.37 17.83 1.08
CA LEU A 160 8.46 17.67 2.05
C LEU A 160 8.02 16.80 3.24
N PHE A 161 6.80 16.99 3.74
CA PHE A 161 6.25 16.17 4.83
C PHE A 161 6.07 14.69 4.45
N VAL A 162 5.96 14.37 3.16
CA VAL A 162 5.99 12.98 2.67
C VAL A 162 7.40 12.38 2.71
N LEU A 163 8.45 13.20 2.65
CA LEU A 163 9.85 12.75 2.58
C LEU A 163 10.54 12.64 3.95
N PHE A 164 10.01 13.30 4.98
CA PHE A 164 10.61 13.43 6.32
C PHE A 164 9.85 12.65 7.39
#